data_AF-A9B6D8-F1
#
_entry.id   AF-A9B6D8-F1
#
_cell.length_a   1.000
_cell.length_b   1.000
_cell.length_c   1.000
_cell.angle_alpha   90.00
_cell.angle_beta   90.00
_cell.angle_gamma   90.00
#
_symmetry.space_group_name_H-M   'P 1'
#
loop_
_entity.id
_entity.type
_entity.pdbx_description
1 polymer ?
#
loop_
_entity_poly.entity_id
_entity_poly.type
_entity_poly.pdbx_seq_one_letter_code
_entity_poly.pdbx_strand_id
1 'polypeptide(L)'
;MRRIDLLRNPKRLIPILIGSVAGIFVLIDRLFPGIDSINNGSQILLSWATVIAAFALIAGSINVIIHHIKRLASTDPKRWYSIALLLGVIIPPALAVYGYTTQGRANVLELGLFQDVIRWVYAPISISLLALLTFFALTAAIHAFGAGQREAIIVVSVALVFLLLQLPLLAGLPYLGETVGWIQRYIVMAGLRGLIFGSAIGAIVASIRILLGIDLPYLDR
;
A
#
# COMPACT_ATOMS: atom_id res chain seq x y z
N MET A 1 -5.61 28.43 12.13
CA MET A 1 -6.21 29.60 11.45
C MET A 1 -6.45 29.42 9.93
N ARG A 2 -5.83 28.48 9.20
CA ARG A 2 -6.06 28.27 7.74
C ARG A 2 -7.45 27.77 7.29
N ARG A 3 -8.32 27.26 8.17
CA ARG A 3 -9.62 26.65 7.76
C ARG A 3 -10.66 27.68 7.28
N ILE A 4 -10.60 28.92 7.77
CA ILE A 4 -11.61 29.96 7.45
C ILE A 4 -11.37 30.54 6.05
N ASP A 5 -10.13 30.51 5.56
CA ASP A 5 -9.78 31.05 4.24
C ASP A 5 -10.22 30.14 3.08
N LEU A 6 -10.39 28.83 3.32
CA LEU A 6 -10.88 27.88 2.31
C LEU A 6 -12.35 28.14 1.94
N LEU A 7 -13.19 28.50 2.91
CA LEU A 7 -14.59 28.86 2.69
C LEU A 7 -14.74 30.20 1.95
N ARG A 8 -13.69 31.02 1.92
CA ARG A 8 -13.69 32.34 1.27
C ARG A 8 -13.24 32.29 -0.20
N ASN A 9 -12.57 31.22 -0.64
CA ASN A 9 -12.10 31.10 -2.02
C ASN A 9 -12.96 30.10 -2.82
N PRO A 10 -13.91 30.57 -3.65
CA PRO A 10 -14.81 29.70 -4.40
C PRO A 10 -14.06 28.75 -5.36
N LYS A 11 -12.89 29.14 -5.86
CA LYS A 11 -12.06 28.30 -6.74
C LYS A 11 -11.49 27.07 -6.04
N ARG A 12 -11.35 27.12 -4.71
CA ARG A 12 -10.90 25.99 -3.89
C ARG A 12 -12.09 25.22 -3.31
N LEU A 13 -13.14 25.92 -2.90
CA LEU A 13 -14.33 25.31 -2.29
C LEU A 13 -15.08 24.36 -3.24
N ILE A 14 -15.21 24.75 -4.52
CA ILE A 14 -15.99 23.99 -5.50
C ILE A 14 -15.40 22.57 -5.71
N PRO A 15 -14.10 22.39 -6.03
CA PRO A 15 -13.51 21.06 -6.16
C PRO A 15 -13.65 20.19 -4.92
N ILE A 16 -13.51 20.79 -3.73
CA ILE A 16 -13.64 20.07 -2.45
C ILE A 16 -15.06 19.54 -2.32
N LEU A 17 -16.06 20.41 -2.46
CA LEU A 17 -17.46 20.02 -2.31
C LEU A 17 -17.84 18.93 -3.31
N ILE A 18 -17.39 19.04 -4.57
CA ILE A 18 -17.67 18.01 -5.59
C ILE A 18 -17.06 16.67 -5.16
N GLY A 19 -15.78 16.64 -4.78
CA GLY A 19 -15.10 15.42 -4.37
C GLY A 19 -15.69 14.81 -3.09
N SER A 20 -15.98 15.63 -2.09
CA SER A 20 -16.61 15.26 -0.83
C SER A 20 -18.00 14.65 -1.04
N VAL A 21 -18.85 15.32 -1.81
CA VAL A 21 -20.23 14.86 -2.08
C VAL A 21 -20.20 13.57 -2.90
N ALA A 22 -19.38 13.50 -3.95
CA ALA A 22 -19.25 12.29 -4.76
C ALA A 22 -18.75 11.10 -3.92
N GLY A 23 -17.75 11.31 -3.07
CA GLY A 23 -17.20 10.26 -2.22
C GLY A 23 -18.17 9.81 -1.11
N ILE A 24 -18.88 10.74 -0.46
CA ILE A 24 -19.93 10.41 0.52
C ILE A 24 -21.08 9.65 -0.16
N PHE A 25 -21.47 10.04 -1.36
CA PHE A 25 -22.52 9.36 -2.11
C PHE A 25 -22.17 7.89 -2.39
N VAL A 26 -20.94 7.64 -2.89
CA VAL A 26 -20.43 6.29 -3.10
C VAL A 26 -20.29 5.53 -1.78
N LEU A 27 -19.88 6.20 -0.70
CA LEU A 27 -19.77 5.57 0.63
C LEU A 27 -21.13 5.10 1.13
N ILE A 28 -22.20 5.89 0.94
CA ILE A 28 -23.57 5.53 1.31
C ILE A 28 -24.02 4.28 0.54
N ASP A 29 -23.79 4.21 -0.77
CA ASP A 29 -24.08 3.02 -1.59
C ASP A 29 -23.40 1.75 -1.04
N ARG A 30 -22.12 1.85 -0.69
CA ARG A 30 -21.35 0.71 -0.19
C ARG A 30 -21.73 0.27 1.22
N LEU A 31 -22.24 1.17 2.07
CA LEU A 31 -22.70 0.85 3.42
C LEU A 31 -24.14 0.34 3.46
N PHE A 32 -25.00 0.82 2.54
CA PHE A 32 -26.42 0.48 2.49
C PHE A 32 -26.82 -0.04 1.10
N PRO A 33 -26.39 -1.27 0.74
CA PRO A 33 -26.75 -1.86 -0.54
C PRO A 33 -28.26 -2.14 -0.61
N GLY A 34 -28.86 -1.92 -1.79
CA GLY A 34 -30.27 -2.27 -2.06
C GLY A 34 -31.16 -1.11 -2.54
N ILE A 35 -30.61 0.08 -2.75
CA ILE A 35 -31.34 1.21 -3.36
C ILE A 35 -30.84 1.40 -4.80
N ASP A 36 -31.59 0.90 -5.78
CA ASP A 36 -31.17 0.85 -7.19
C ASP A 36 -30.76 2.22 -7.75
N SER A 37 -31.48 3.28 -7.38
CA SER A 37 -31.17 4.65 -7.82
C SER A 37 -29.83 5.17 -7.27
N ILE A 38 -29.46 4.79 -6.06
CA ILE A 38 -28.16 5.15 -5.44
C ILE A 38 -27.03 4.32 -6.06
N ASN A 39 -27.31 3.05 -6.35
CA ASN A 39 -26.34 2.17 -6.98
C ASN A 39 -25.94 2.65 -8.38
N ASN A 40 -26.92 2.96 -9.23
CA ASN A 40 -26.66 3.45 -10.58
C ASN A 40 -25.82 4.74 -10.57
N GLY A 41 -26.14 5.71 -9.71
CA GLY A 41 -25.35 6.93 -9.56
C GLY A 41 -23.91 6.65 -9.11
N SER A 42 -23.73 5.72 -8.17
CA SER A 42 -22.42 5.37 -7.63
C SER A 42 -21.56 4.66 -8.66
N GLN A 43 -22.14 3.80 -9.49
CA GLN A 43 -21.44 3.16 -10.61
C GLN A 43 -20.97 4.16 -11.65
N ILE A 44 -21.77 5.19 -11.96
CA ILE A 44 -21.36 6.28 -12.85
C ILE A 44 -20.17 7.04 -12.26
N LEU A 45 -20.25 7.42 -10.98
CA LEU A 45 -19.15 8.12 -10.30
C LEU A 45 -17.88 7.27 -10.23
N LEU A 46 -18.01 5.97 -9.94
CA LEU A 46 -16.90 5.02 -9.92
C LEU A 46 -16.29 4.80 -11.31
N SER A 47 -17.10 4.81 -12.37
CA SER A 47 -16.62 4.75 -13.76
C SER A 47 -15.76 5.98 -14.09
N TRP A 48 -16.25 7.19 -13.77
CA TRP A 48 -15.46 8.41 -13.91
C TRP A 48 -14.20 8.40 -13.05
N ALA A 49 -14.29 7.96 -11.80
CA ALA A 49 -13.13 7.83 -10.92
C ALA A 49 -12.10 6.85 -11.50
N THR A 50 -12.53 5.76 -12.14
CA THR A 50 -11.66 4.79 -12.80
C THR A 50 -10.94 5.42 -14.00
N VAL A 51 -11.65 6.20 -14.83
CA VAL A 51 -11.05 6.95 -15.94
C VAL A 51 -10.02 7.95 -15.43
N ILE A 52 -10.36 8.74 -14.41
CA ILE A 52 -9.44 9.71 -13.79
C ILE A 52 -8.23 8.99 -13.19
N ALA A 53 -8.43 7.86 -12.50
CA ALA A 53 -7.34 7.06 -11.94
C ALA A 53 -6.41 6.53 -13.02
N ALA A 54 -6.93 6.09 -14.17
CA ALA A 54 -6.11 5.66 -15.30
C ALA A 54 -5.22 6.80 -15.83
N PHE A 55 -5.78 8.01 -16.02
CA PHE A 55 -4.99 9.18 -16.41
C PHE A 55 -3.99 9.60 -15.33
N ALA A 56 -4.37 9.53 -14.05
CA ALA A 56 -3.50 9.84 -12.93
C ALA A 56 -2.32 8.85 -12.85
N LEU A 57 -2.56 7.57 -13.14
CA LEU A 57 -1.52 6.55 -13.23
C LEU A 57 -0.54 6.88 -14.36
N ILE A 58 -1.04 7.22 -15.55
CA ILE A 58 -0.20 7.65 -16.68
C ILE A 58 0.61 8.89 -16.31
N ALA A 59 -0.02 9.93 -15.75
CA ALA A 59 0.66 11.15 -15.34
C ALA A 59 1.72 10.88 -14.27
N GLY A 60 1.42 10.02 -13.30
CA GLY A 60 2.34 9.58 -12.26
C GLY A 60 3.54 8.84 -12.83
N SER A 61 3.32 7.88 -13.74
CA SER A 61 4.36 7.16 -14.44
C SER A 61 5.24 8.09 -15.27
N ILE A 62 4.65 9.00 -16.04
CA ILE A 62 5.38 10.01 -16.82
C ILE A 62 6.25 10.88 -15.90
N ASN A 63 5.72 11.34 -14.76
CA ASN A 63 6.46 12.15 -13.82
C ASN A 63 7.68 11.40 -13.26
N VAL A 64 7.53 10.13 -12.90
CA VAL A 64 8.63 9.26 -12.48
C VAL A 64 9.66 9.10 -13.60
N ILE A 65 9.22 8.77 -14.81
CA ILE A 65 10.10 8.58 -15.97
C ILE A 65 10.91 9.87 -16.25
N ILE A 66 10.25 11.02 -16.34
CA ILE A 66 10.92 12.31 -16.59
C ILE A 66 11.93 12.62 -15.49
N HIS A 67 11.56 12.43 -14.22
CA HIS A 67 12.47 12.67 -13.10
C HIS A 67 13.73 11.81 -13.20
N HIS A 68 13.58 10.52 -13.53
CA HIS A 68 14.69 9.59 -13.60
C HIS A 68 15.52 9.70 -14.89
N ILE A 69 14.94 10.10 -16.02
CA ILE A 69 15.68 10.45 -17.24
C ILE A 69 16.54 11.70 -16.99
N LYS A 70 15.98 12.76 -16.39
CA LYS A 70 16.74 13.96 -16.02
C LYS A 70 17.87 13.64 -15.05
N ARG A 71 17.62 12.75 -14.08
CA ARG A 71 18.63 12.29 -13.14
C ARG A 71 19.74 11.50 -13.83
N LEU A 72 19.44 10.73 -14.88
CA LEU A 72 20.45 10.01 -15.65
C LEU A 72 21.39 10.96 -16.41
N ALA A 73 20.86 12.08 -16.89
CA ALA A 73 21.63 13.15 -17.52
C ALA A 73 22.41 14.04 -16.52
N SER A 74 22.20 13.85 -15.22
CA SER A 74 22.89 14.62 -14.18
C SER A 74 24.24 13.99 -13.78
N THR A 75 25.00 14.73 -12.97
CA THR A 75 26.25 14.27 -12.34
C THR A 75 26.03 13.52 -11.02
N ASP A 76 24.78 13.16 -10.67
CA ASP A 76 24.47 12.42 -9.44
C ASP A 76 25.22 11.07 -9.42
N PRO A 77 26.05 10.80 -8.39
CA PRO A 77 26.74 9.51 -8.24
C PRO A 77 25.78 8.31 -8.24
N LYS A 78 24.52 8.52 -7.84
CA LYS A 78 23.47 7.51 -7.76
C LYS A 78 22.62 7.42 -9.04
N ARG A 79 23.01 8.07 -10.14
CA ARG A 79 22.24 8.09 -11.40
C ARG A 79 21.95 6.70 -11.97
N TRP A 80 22.86 5.74 -11.78
CA TRP A 80 22.71 4.38 -12.30
C TRP A 80 21.53 3.61 -11.71
N TYR A 81 21.13 3.91 -10.46
CA TYR A 81 19.92 3.32 -9.88
C TYR A 81 18.63 3.76 -10.61
N SER A 82 18.67 4.87 -11.34
CA SER A 82 17.55 5.32 -12.18
C SER A 82 17.30 4.37 -13.35
N ILE A 83 18.33 3.66 -13.84
CA ILE A 83 18.17 2.68 -14.92
C ILE A 83 17.29 1.53 -14.43
N ALA A 84 17.58 0.99 -13.24
CA ALA A 84 16.78 -0.10 -12.66
C ALA A 84 15.31 0.30 -12.49
N LEU A 85 15.05 1.54 -12.03
CA LEU A 85 13.68 2.04 -11.91
C LEU A 85 12.99 2.19 -13.27
N LEU A 86 13.66 2.77 -14.27
CA LEU A 86 13.10 2.95 -15.60
C LEU A 86 12.77 1.59 -16.25
N LEU A 87 13.64 0.60 -16.11
CA LEU A 87 13.37 -0.77 -16.54
C LEU A 87 12.16 -1.37 -15.80
N GLY A 88 12.07 -1.16 -14.49
CA GLY A 88 10.94 -1.62 -13.68
C GLY A 88 9.59 -0.99 -14.06
N VAL A 89 9.59 0.24 -14.57
CA VAL A 89 8.37 0.91 -15.06
C VAL A 89 7.98 0.42 -16.46
N ILE A 90 8.95 0.11 -17.33
CA ILE A 90 8.70 -0.19 -18.75
C ILE A 90 8.48 -1.69 -19.00
N ILE A 91 9.27 -2.57 -18.39
CA ILE A 91 9.29 -4.00 -18.70
C ILE A 91 7.95 -4.69 -18.38
N PRO A 92 7.34 -4.55 -17.18
CA PRO A 92 6.11 -5.27 -16.86
C PRO A 92 4.93 -4.92 -17.78
N PRO A 93 4.64 -3.63 -18.06
CA PRO A 93 3.62 -3.27 -19.04
C PRO A 93 3.93 -3.76 -20.46
N ALA A 94 5.20 -3.68 -20.90
CA ALA A 94 5.59 -4.15 -22.24
C ALA A 94 5.36 -5.68 -22.39
N LEU A 95 5.71 -6.47 -21.37
CA LEU A 95 5.45 -7.91 -21.36
C LEU A 95 3.97 -8.26 -21.26
N ALA A 96 3.18 -7.46 -20.54
CA ALA A 96 1.74 -7.62 -20.50
C ALA A 96 1.10 -7.40 -21.88
N VAL A 97 1.51 -6.34 -22.59
CA VAL A 97 1.04 -6.06 -23.95
C VAL A 97 1.49 -7.14 -24.92
N TYR A 98 2.76 -7.54 -24.89
CA TYR A 98 3.30 -8.61 -25.73
C TYR A 98 2.56 -9.94 -25.49
N GLY A 99 2.33 -10.29 -24.23
CA GLY A 99 1.63 -11.52 -23.88
C GLY A 99 0.17 -11.50 -24.35
N TYR A 100 -0.53 -10.37 -24.20
CA TYR A 100 -1.89 -10.20 -24.71
C TYR A 100 -1.96 -10.37 -26.24
N THR A 101 -1.04 -9.75 -26.99
CA THR A 101 -1.06 -9.79 -28.46
C THR A 101 -0.61 -11.13 -29.04
N THR A 102 0.27 -11.86 -28.36
CA THR A 102 0.84 -13.13 -28.88
C THR A 102 0.13 -14.38 -28.36
N GLN A 103 -0.37 -14.37 -27.13
CA GLN A 103 -0.97 -15.54 -26.49
C GLN A 103 -2.51 -15.50 -26.50
N GLY A 104 -3.12 -14.39 -26.91
CA GLY A 104 -4.57 -14.23 -26.97
C GLY A 104 -5.27 -14.34 -25.61
N ARG A 105 -4.53 -14.27 -24.51
CA ARG A 105 -5.08 -14.39 -23.15
C ARG A 105 -5.58 -13.04 -22.68
N ALA A 106 -6.87 -12.97 -22.36
CA ALA A 106 -7.49 -11.78 -21.77
C ALA A 106 -6.99 -11.51 -20.34
N ASN A 107 -6.57 -12.57 -19.63
CA ASN A 107 -6.09 -12.43 -18.26
C ASN A 107 -4.57 -12.18 -18.23
N VAL A 108 -4.18 -10.95 -17.89
CA VAL A 108 -2.77 -10.54 -17.74
C VAL A 108 -2.05 -11.40 -16.70
N LEU A 109 -2.78 -11.91 -15.71
CA LEU A 109 -2.24 -12.80 -14.69
C LEU A 109 -1.88 -14.17 -15.23
N GLU A 110 -2.29 -14.57 -16.43
CA GLU A 110 -1.95 -15.87 -17.03
C GLU A 110 -0.80 -15.76 -18.05
N LEU A 111 -0.23 -14.57 -18.23
CA LEU A 111 0.85 -14.34 -19.18
C LEU A 111 2.17 -14.79 -18.58
N GLY A 112 2.74 -15.88 -19.11
CA GLY A 112 3.94 -16.52 -18.54
C GLY A 112 5.10 -15.55 -18.28
N LEU A 113 5.46 -14.73 -19.27
CA LEU A 113 6.58 -13.78 -19.13
C LEU A 113 6.31 -12.67 -18.10
N PHE A 114 5.06 -12.20 -17.98
CA PHE A 114 4.70 -11.21 -16.96
C PHE A 114 4.75 -11.85 -15.56
N GLN A 115 4.16 -13.03 -15.40
CA GLN A 115 4.24 -13.79 -14.15
C GLN A 115 5.68 -14.08 -13.74
N ASP A 116 6.56 -14.40 -14.70
CA ASP A 116 7.97 -14.66 -14.45
C ASP A 116 8.67 -13.42 -13.90
N VAL A 117 8.40 -12.22 -14.44
CA VAL A 117 8.94 -10.98 -13.86
C VAL A 117 8.42 -10.75 -12.44
N ILE A 118 7.13 -11.01 -12.18
CA ILE A 118 6.59 -10.90 -10.82
C ILE A 118 7.28 -11.89 -9.87
N ARG A 119 7.46 -13.14 -10.29
CA ARG A 119 8.01 -14.21 -9.46
C ARG A 119 9.52 -14.08 -9.24
N TRP A 120 10.27 -13.73 -10.28
CA TRP A 120 11.73 -13.74 -10.26
C TRP A 120 12.35 -12.38 -9.97
N VAL A 121 11.63 -11.28 -10.19
CA VAL A 121 12.13 -9.92 -9.94
C VAL A 121 11.40 -9.27 -8.77
N TYR A 122 10.08 -9.16 -8.84
CA TYR A 122 9.31 -8.43 -7.83
C TYR A 122 9.32 -9.14 -6.47
N ALA A 123 9.05 -10.45 -6.43
CA ALA A 123 8.98 -11.18 -5.18
C ALA A 123 10.31 -11.13 -4.39
N PRO A 124 11.50 -11.41 -4.97
CA PRO A 124 12.76 -11.29 -4.25
C PRO A 124 13.07 -9.87 -3.77
N ILE A 125 12.77 -8.83 -4.56
CA ILE A 125 12.95 -7.43 -4.16
C ILE A 125 12.03 -7.08 -2.98
N SER A 126 10.78 -7.54 -2.99
CA SER A 126 9.85 -7.31 -1.88
C SER A 126 10.34 -7.97 -0.58
N ILE A 127 10.87 -9.19 -0.67
CA ILE A 127 11.41 -9.93 0.48
C ILE A 127 12.68 -9.28 1.01
N SER A 128 13.56 -8.76 0.13
CA SER A 128 14.77 -8.06 0.58
C SER A 128 14.45 -6.75 1.31
N LEU A 129 13.45 -6.01 0.86
CA LEU A 129 12.95 -4.82 1.56
C LEU A 129 12.34 -5.19 2.93
N LEU A 130 11.54 -6.25 2.99
CA LEU A 130 11.00 -6.76 4.26
C LEU A 130 12.10 -7.24 5.20
N ALA A 131 13.14 -7.88 4.68
CA ALA A 131 14.31 -8.30 5.47
C ALA A 131 15.06 -7.09 6.03
N LEU A 132 15.27 -6.04 5.23
CA LEU A 132 15.88 -4.78 5.70
C LEU A 132 15.02 -4.10 6.76
N LEU A 133 13.71 -3.99 6.55
CA LEU A 133 12.78 -3.45 7.55
C LEU A 133 12.81 -4.27 8.84
N THR A 134 12.86 -5.60 8.73
CA THR A 134 12.95 -6.50 9.88
C THR A 134 14.27 -6.32 10.60
N PHE A 135 15.38 -6.20 9.88
CA PHE A 135 16.69 -5.93 10.45
C PHE A 135 16.73 -4.58 11.18
N PHE A 136 16.19 -3.51 10.59
CA PHE A 136 16.09 -2.21 11.25
C PHE A 136 15.16 -2.23 12.46
N ALA A 137 14.02 -2.93 12.38
CA ALA A 137 13.10 -3.09 13.50
C ALA A 137 13.75 -3.86 14.65
N LEU A 138 14.49 -4.95 14.34
CA LEU A 138 15.26 -5.70 15.33
C LEU A 138 16.36 -4.85 15.95
N THR A 139 17.11 -4.11 15.13
CA THR A 139 18.15 -3.20 15.60
C THR A 139 17.56 -2.15 16.53
N ALA A 140 16.45 -1.52 16.15
CA ALA A 140 15.75 -0.55 16.99
C ALA A 140 15.25 -1.19 18.30
N ALA A 141 14.74 -2.42 18.25
CA ALA A 141 14.30 -3.17 19.43
C ALA A 141 15.47 -3.43 20.41
N ILE A 142 16.65 -3.81 19.92
CA ILE A 142 17.85 -3.99 20.76
C ILE A 142 18.28 -2.67 21.41
N HIS A 143 18.28 -1.57 20.65
CA HIS A 143 18.60 -0.25 21.20
C HIS A 143 17.55 0.21 22.23
N ALA A 144 16.27 -0.04 21.98
CA ALA A 144 15.17 0.28 22.91
C ALA A 144 15.26 -0.54 24.20
N PHE A 145 15.67 -1.81 24.11
CA PHE A 145 15.97 -2.65 25.27
C PHE A 145 17.14 -2.10 26.08
N GLY A 146 18.22 -1.68 25.42
CA GLY A 146 19.39 -1.06 26.05
C GLY A 146 19.12 0.31 26.70
N ALA A 147 18.08 1.02 26.29
CA ALA A 147 17.68 2.32 26.85
C ALA A 147 17.04 2.22 28.26
N GLY A 148 16.83 1.01 28.79
CA GLY A 148 16.42 0.79 30.19
C GLY A 148 14.97 1.19 30.53
N GLN A 149 14.14 1.51 29.53
CA GLN A 149 12.72 1.78 29.74
C GLN A 149 11.98 0.47 30.01
N ARG A 150 11.27 0.38 31.14
CA ARG A 150 10.59 -0.85 31.58
C ARG A 150 9.57 -1.32 30.54
N GLU A 151 8.87 -0.39 29.92
CA GLU A 151 7.86 -0.63 28.89
C GLU A 151 8.50 -1.22 27.64
N ALA A 152 9.63 -0.67 27.19
CA ALA A 152 10.35 -1.15 26.02
C ALA A 152 10.89 -2.57 26.22
N ILE A 153 11.43 -2.87 27.41
CA ILE A 153 11.93 -4.20 27.76
C ILE A 153 10.82 -5.24 27.66
N ILE A 154 9.64 -4.96 28.22
CA ILE A 154 8.49 -5.89 28.17
C ILE A 154 8.09 -6.16 26.71
N VAL A 155 7.94 -5.11 25.89
CA VAL A 155 7.52 -5.25 24.49
C VAL A 155 8.55 -6.06 23.69
N VAL A 156 9.83 -5.77 23.86
CA VAL A 156 10.91 -6.46 23.13
C VAL A 156 11.03 -7.92 23.57
N SER A 157 10.94 -8.22 24.86
CA SER A 157 10.95 -9.60 25.37
C SER A 157 9.78 -10.41 24.84
N VAL A 158 8.56 -9.85 24.84
CA VAL A 158 7.38 -10.51 24.27
C VAL A 158 7.60 -10.76 22.78
N ALA A 159 8.03 -9.76 22.01
CA ALA A 159 8.29 -9.91 20.58
C ALA A 159 9.34 -11.00 20.29
N LEU A 160 10.41 -11.07 21.07
CA LEU A 160 11.44 -12.09 20.95
C LEU A 160 10.89 -13.50 21.19
N VAL A 161 10.07 -13.69 22.23
CA VAL A 161 9.42 -14.97 22.52
C VAL A 161 8.55 -15.40 21.34
N PHE A 162 7.69 -14.50 20.83
CA PHE A 162 6.83 -14.80 19.68
C PHE A 162 7.61 -15.05 18.38
N LEU A 163 8.78 -14.45 18.21
CA LEU A 163 9.67 -14.70 17.08
C LEU A 163 10.30 -16.09 17.18
N LEU A 164 10.75 -16.49 18.37
CA LEU A 164 11.29 -17.84 18.60
C LEU A 164 10.22 -18.91 18.38
N LEU A 165 8.98 -18.69 18.83
CA LEU A 165 7.86 -19.62 18.65
C LEU A 165 7.47 -19.85 17.17
N GLN A 166 7.97 -19.06 16.23
CA GLN A 166 7.73 -19.27 14.79
C GLN A 166 8.76 -20.23 14.15
N LEU A 167 9.79 -20.66 14.88
CA LEU A 167 10.79 -21.57 14.36
C LEU A 167 10.18 -22.96 14.07
N PRO A 168 10.32 -23.50 12.83
CA PRO A 168 9.77 -24.80 12.46
C PRO A 168 10.26 -25.96 13.35
N LEU A 169 11.47 -25.81 13.89
CA LEU A 169 12.12 -26.77 14.79
C LEU A 169 11.30 -27.04 16.06
N LEU A 170 10.60 -26.02 16.58
CA LEU A 170 9.79 -26.15 17.81
C LEU A 170 8.46 -26.87 17.55
N ALA A 171 7.98 -26.86 16.31
CA ALA A 171 6.74 -27.54 15.94
C ALA A 171 6.87 -29.07 15.92
N GLY A 172 8.09 -29.60 15.76
CA GLY A 172 8.37 -31.04 15.76
C GLY A 172 8.53 -31.68 17.14
N LEU A 173 8.53 -30.88 18.22
CA LEU A 173 8.71 -31.39 19.58
C LEU A 173 7.37 -31.86 20.18
N PRO A 174 7.32 -33.04 20.82
CA PRO A 174 6.11 -33.51 21.50
C PRO A 174 5.70 -32.54 22.63
N TYR A 175 4.39 -32.32 22.80
CA TYR A 175 3.75 -31.36 23.72
C TYR A 175 3.99 -29.87 23.43
N LEU A 176 5.20 -29.48 23.03
CA LEU A 176 5.52 -28.10 22.65
C LEU A 176 4.91 -27.71 21.31
N GLY A 177 4.90 -28.61 20.32
CA GLY A 177 4.38 -28.33 18.98
C GLY A 177 2.89 -27.99 18.95
N GLU A 178 2.06 -28.67 19.76
CA GLU A 178 0.63 -28.37 19.86
C GLU A 178 0.38 -26.99 20.45
N THR A 179 1.13 -26.64 21.51
CA THR A 179 1.05 -25.33 22.16
C THR A 179 1.49 -24.22 21.21
N VAL A 180 2.62 -24.40 20.53
CA VAL A 180 3.12 -23.48 19.50
C VAL A 180 2.09 -23.31 18.38
N GLY A 181 1.53 -24.42 17.89
CA GLY A 181 0.50 -24.40 16.85
C GLY A 181 -0.77 -23.67 17.28
N TRP A 182 -1.20 -23.82 18.54
CA TRP A 182 -2.31 -23.05 19.10
C TRP A 182 -1.99 -21.55 19.16
N ILE A 183 -0.82 -21.18 19.68
CA ILE A 183 -0.37 -19.78 19.75
C ILE A 183 -0.35 -19.16 18.36
N GLN A 184 0.18 -19.85 17.36
CA GLN A 184 0.24 -19.38 15.98
C GLN A 184 -1.16 -19.18 15.40
N ARG A 185 -2.05 -20.19 15.49
CA ARG A 185 -3.39 -20.13 14.88
C ARG A 185 -4.32 -19.10 15.51
N TYR A 186 -4.22 -18.87 16.81
CA TYR A 186 -5.13 -17.98 17.51
C TYR A 186 -4.49 -16.63 17.83
N ILE A 187 -3.37 -16.59 18.55
CA ILE A 187 -2.78 -15.34 19.03
C ILE A 187 -2.07 -14.59 17.89
N VAL A 188 -1.16 -15.26 17.17
CA VAL A 188 -0.39 -14.61 16.09
C VAL A 188 -1.32 -14.18 14.96
N MET A 189 -2.22 -15.06 14.52
CA MET A 189 -3.19 -14.71 13.49
C MET A 189 -4.18 -13.63 13.94
N ALA A 190 -4.57 -13.57 15.22
CA ALA A 190 -5.36 -12.45 15.74
C ALA A 190 -4.57 -11.14 15.68
N GLY A 191 -3.29 -11.15 16.05
CA GLY A 191 -2.40 -9.99 15.94
C GLY A 191 -2.23 -9.51 14.50
N LEU A 192 -1.99 -10.43 13.56
CA LEU A 192 -1.89 -10.12 12.12
C LEU A 192 -3.19 -9.54 11.56
N ARG A 193 -4.34 -10.14 11.90
CA ARG A 193 -5.65 -9.61 11.51
C ARG A 193 -5.88 -8.24 12.14
N GLY A 194 -5.52 -8.04 13.40
CA GLY A 194 -5.57 -6.76 14.09
C GLY A 194 -4.73 -5.69 13.38
N LEU A 195 -3.54 -6.03 12.91
CA LEU A 195 -2.69 -5.14 12.11
C LEU A 195 -3.34 -4.79 10.76
N ILE A 196 -3.89 -5.78 10.07
CA ILE A 196 -4.60 -5.58 8.79
C ILE A 196 -5.83 -4.68 8.99
N PHE A 197 -6.63 -4.93 10.03
CA PHE A 197 -7.78 -4.09 10.34
C PHE A 197 -7.36 -2.70 10.79
N GLY A 198 -6.31 -2.59 11.60
CA GLY A 198 -5.76 -1.32 12.06
C GLY A 198 -5.27 -0.46 10.90
N SER A 199 -4.55 -1.04 9.95
CA SER A 199 -4.10 -0.32 8.74
C SER A 199 -5.26 0.06 7.84
N ALA A 200 -6.27 -0.82 7.69
CA ALA A 200 -7.49 -0.53 6.95
C ALA A 200 -8.29 0.63 7.59
N ILE A 201 -8.46 0.64 8.92
CA ILE A 201 -9.10 1.73 9.65
C ILE A 201 -8.29 3.02 9.50
N GLY A 202 -6.97 2.95 9.59
CA GLY A 202 -6.09 4.11 9.35
C GLY A 202 -6.28 4.70 7.95
N ALA A 203 -6.37 3.84 6.93
CA ALA A 203 -6.68 4.25 5.57
C ALA A 203 -8.08 4.88 5.46
N ILE A 204 -9.11 4.29 6.09
CA ILE A 204 -10.46 4.86 6.14
C ILE A 204 -10.45 6.24 6.80
N VAL A 205 -9.75 6.41 7.92
CA VAL A 205 -9.64 7.71 8.62
C VAL A 205 -8.98 8.75 7.71
N ALA A 206 -7.89 8.38 7.02
CA ALA A 206 -7.25 9.27 6.05
C ALA A 206 -8.21 9.65 4.91
N SER A 207 -8.95 8.68 4.36
CA SER A 207 -9.95 8.93 3.32
C SER A 207 -11.08 9.84 3.82
N ILE A 208 -11.61 9.62 5.03
CA ILE A 208 -12.64 10.47 5.63
C ILE A 208 -12.11 11.90 5.84
N ARG A 209 -10.87 12.07 6.30
CA ARG A 209 -10.27 13.40 6.44
C ARG A 209 -10.18 14.14 5.11
N ILE A 210 -9.88 13.44 4.02
CA ILE A 210 -9.91 14.01 2.67
C ILE A 210 -11.34 14.36 2.26
N LEU A 211 -12.32 13.46 2.49
CA LEU A 211 -13.73 13.69 2.18
C LEU A 211 -14.33 14.85 2.98
N LEU A 212 -13.88 15.08 4.21
CA LEU A 212 -14.31 16.22 5.02
C LEU A 212 -13.55 17.51 4.66
N GLY A 213 -12.64 17.47 3.69
CA GLY A 213 -11.81 18.62 3.33
C GLY A 213 -10.87 19.07 4.45
N ILE A 214 -10.45 18.15 5.32
CA ILE A 214 -9.46 18.40 6.36
C ILE A 214 -8.05 18.33 5.79
N ASP A 215 -7.81 17.36 4.89
CA ASP A 215 -6.55 17.19 4.16
C ASP A 215 -6.79 17.40 2.67
N LEU A 216 -6.05 18.34 2.05
CA LEU A 216 -6.23 18.72 0.64
C LEU A 216 -4.94 18.58 -0.17
N PRO A 217 -4.48 17.35 -0.42
CA PRO A 217 -3.21 17.10 -1.12
C PRO A 217 -3.18 17.67 -2.55
N TYR A 218 -4.34 17.93 -3.16
CA TYR A 218 -4.47 18.45 -4.52
C TYR A 218 -4.54 19.99 -4.61
N LEU A 219 -4.66 20.72 -3.49
CA LEU A 219 -4.71 22.19 -3.48
C LEU A 219 -3.45 22.85 -2.93
N ASP A 220 -2.50 22.11 -2.36
CA ASP A 220 -1.29 22.63 -1.73
C ASP A 220 -0.17 23.04 -2.73
N ARG A 221 -0.55 23.48 -3.93
CA ARG A 221 0.35 24.15 -4.90
C ARG A 221 -0.27 25.44 -5.43
#